data_AF-A0A559MA31-F1
#
_entry.id   AF-A0A559MA31-F1
#
_cell.length_a   1.000
_cell.length_b   1.000
_cell.length_c   1.000
_cell.angle_alpha   90.00
_cell.angle_beta   90.00
_cell.angle_gamma   90.00
#
_symmetry.space_group_name_H-M   'P 1'
#
loop_
_entity.id
_entity.type
_entity.pdbx_description
1 polymer ?
#
loop_
_entity_poly.entity_id
_entity_poly.type
_entity_poly.pdbx_seq_one_letter_code
_entity_poly.pdbx_strand_id
1 'polypeptide(L)'
;MHIDDSSYGEAKAGVATSDSICGTYSYIGSSQPLGFQSRDLNVFKDTDGTGYLLTEDRVNGLRIDKLSSDYLTVESATYLWANPASFEASAIYKSGDTYFAFASHESGWAPNDNVYCTATSLSGPWSSWALFAPSGTDTYSSQTAGVVEVDGTVMYMGDRWVSTNLMRSTYVWLPLTISGTTATLNNEVNWILNSNSWSTGPSETTPEAEASTNTLSGGAEVVACSGCSGSKSIGYIGGSPGGKLLFPNISSSVATTTTIRIHYTNADATQRYASVVVNGVSHVVAFIPTPDDNTPGTATLTVPLESGSANTIEFEAYNGGWAPNIDRLMVPVS
;
A
#
# COMPACT_ATOMS: atom_id res chain seq x y z
N MET A 1 -8.19 0.31 17.59
CA MET A 1 -8.56 1.12 16.39
C MET A 1 -8.94 2.52 16.84
N HIS A 2 -8.81 3.52 15.98
CA HIS A 2 -9.36 4.87 16.23
C HIS A 2 -10.88 4.83 16.11
N ILE A 3 -11.58 5.39 17.10
CA ILE A 3 -13.03 5.52 17.16
C ILE A 3 -13.37 7.00 17.16
N ASP A 4 -14.23 7.39 16.22
CA ASP A 4 -14.64 8.78 16.06
C ASP A 4 -16.03 8.95 15.45
N ASP A 5 -16.50 10.20 15.44
CA ASP A 5 -17.58 10.65 14.58
C ASP A 5 -17.03 11.29 13.29
N SER A 6 -17.92 11.69 12.38
CA SER A 6 -17.52 12.29 11.10
C SER A 6 -16.83 13.64 11.22
N SER A 7 -16.84 14.27 12.41
CA SER A 7 -16.14 15.52 12.68
C SER A 7 -14.74 15.33 13.26
N TYR A 8 -14.34 14.08 13.55
CA TYR A 8 -13.11 13.74 14.26
C TYR A 8 -13.06 14.32 15.69
N GLY A 9 -14.22 14.50 16.31
CA GLY A 9 -14.41 15.19 17.58
C GLY A 9 -14.42 14.27 18.82
N GLU A 10 -14.72 12.99 18.67
CA GLU A 10 -14.70 12.06 19.81
C GLU A 10 -13.27 11.71 20.23
N ALA A 11 -12.38 11.47 19.24
CA ALA A 11 -10.97 11.15 19.41
C ALA A 11 -10.71 10.07 20.49
N LYS A 12 -11.19 8.85 20.27
CA LYS A 12 -11.05 7.72 21.21
C LYS A 12 -10.24 6.57 20.62
N ALA A 13 -9.61 5.79 21.49
CA ALA A 13 -9.08 4.47 21.17
C ALA A 13 -10.12 3.39 21.50
N GLY A 14 -10.40 2.51 20.54
CA GLY A 14 -11.26 1.33 20.70
C GLY A 14 -10.48 0.01 20.77
N VAL A 15 -11.07 -0.97 21.46
CA VAL A 15 -10.50 -2.30 21.69
C VAL A 15 -11.49 -3.39 21.29
N ALA A 16 -11.00 -4.45 20.65
CA ALA A 16 -11.76 -5.65 20.33
C ALA A 16 -10.87 -6.91 20.46
N THR A 17 -11.46 -8.07 20.73
CA THR A 17 -10.74 -9.34 20.93
C THR A 17 -11.28 -10.46 20.05
N SER A 18 -10.43 -11.42 19.70
CA SER A 18 -10.78 -12.64 18.98
C SER A 18 -9.81 -13.75 19.41
N ASP A 19 -10.31 -14.97 19.51
CA ASP A 19 -9.48 -16.17 19.76
C ASP A 19 -8.71 -16.62 18.49
N SER A 20 -8.97 -16.00 17.34
CA SER A 20 -8.32 -16.28 16.06
C SER A 20 -7.92 -14.99 15.32
N ILE A 21 -6.71 -14.97 14.76
CA ILE A 21 -6.15 -13.83 14.01
C ILE A 21 -7.09 -13.38 12.88
N CYS A 22 -7.67 -14.33 12.15
CA CYS A 22 -8.64 -14.07 11.07
C CYS A 22 -10.09 -14.34 11.49
N GLY A 23 -10.37 -14.33 12.80
CA GLY A 23 -11.69 -14.57 13.36
C GLY A 23 -12.59 -13.33 13.38
N THR A 24 -13.82 -13.51 13.85
CA THR A 24 -14.72 -12.39 14.15
C THR A 24 -14.31 -11.76 15.48
N TYR A 25 -13.95 -10.48 15.45
CA TYR A 25 -13.59 -9.73 16.66
C TYR A 25 -14.84 -9.24 17.40
N SER A 26 -14.85 -9.43 18.73
CA SER A 26 -15.85 -8.87 19.64
C SER A 26 -15.37 -7.52 20.15
N TYR A 27 -16.10 -6.45 19.81
CA TYR A 27 -15.80 -5.10 20.28
C TYR A 27 -16.13 -4.95 21.77
N ILE A 28 -15.18 -4.43 22.55
CA ILE A 28 -15.29 -4.28 24.01
C ILE A 28 -15.75 -2.87 24.38
N GLY A 29 -15.22 -1.86 23.69
CA GLY A 29 -15.51 -0.46 23.98
C GLY A 29 -14.41 0.49 23.51
N SER A 30 -14.57 1.77 23.85
CA SER A 30 -13.60 2.81 23.55
C SER A 30 -13.51 3.84 24.67
N SER A 31 -12.37 4.53 24.73
CA SER A 31 -12.11 5.59 25.69
C SER A 31 -11.11 6.60 25.13
N GLN A 32 -11.11 7.81 25.70
CA GLN A 32 -9.96 8.71 25.62
C GLN A 32 -8.88 8.20 26.60
N PRO A 33 -7.76 7.63 26.11
CA PRO A 33 -6.74 7.03 26.97
C PRO A 33 -6.19 8.03 27.96
N LEU A 34 -6.20 7.67 29.25
CA LEU A 34 -5.77 8.52 30.36
C LEU A 34 -6.52 9.88 30.43
N GLY A 35 -7.69 9.99 29.81
CA GLY A 35 -8.46 11.23 29.73
C GLY A 35 -8.01 12.21 28.64
N PHE A 36 -7.14 11.78 27.73
CA PHE A 36 -6.59 12.58 26.63
C PHE A 36 -7.10 12.10 25.27
N GLN A 37 -7.04 12.98 24.27
CA GLN A 37 -7.46 12.66 22.91
C GLN A 37 -6.61 11.51 22.32
N SER A 38 -7.24 10.76 21.40
CA SER A 38 -6.61 9.68 20.65
C SER A 38 -7.20 9.59 19.26
N ARG A 39 -6.46 10.03 18.23
CA ARG A 39 -6.84 9.82 16.82
C ARG A 39 -5.98 8.75 16.18
N ASP A 40 -5.10 9.13 15.27
CA ASP A 40 -4.12 8.26 14.68
C ASP A 40 -3.39 7.48 15.76
N LEU A 41 -3.40 6.17 15.64
CA LEU A 41 -2.87 5.29 16.65
C LEU A 41 -2.28 4.03 16.05
N ASN A 42 -1.38 3.43 16.82
CA ASN A 42 -0.76 2.16 16.52
C ASN A 42 -0.43 1.43 17.83
N VAL A 43 -0.05 0.17 17.74
CA VAL A 43 0.36 -0.62 18.92
C VAL A 43 1.76 -1.18 18.71
N PHE A 44 2.57 -1.12 19.76
CA PHE A 44 3.90 -1.72 19.79
C PHE A 44 3.95 -2.76 20.90
N LYS A 45 4.40 -3.97 20.58
CA LYS A 45 4.69 -5.01 21.56
C LYS A 45 6.20 -5.16 21.65
N ASP A 46 6.75 -4.85 22.81
CA ASP A 46 8.19 -4.95 23.03
C ASP A 46 8.62 -6.42 23.22
N THR A 47 9.93 -6.66 23.15
CA THR A 47 10.54 -7.99 23.24
C THR A 47 10.31 -8.67 24.59
N ASP A 48 10.02 -7.91 25.64
CA ASP A 48 9.65 -8.42 26.96
C ASP A 48 8.16 -8.81 27.08
N GLY A 49 7.37 -8.56 26.03
CA GLY A 49 5.94 -8.81 25.99
C GLY A 49 5.08 -7.66 26.51
N THR A 50 5.65 -6.52 26.90
CA THR A 50 4.88 -5.34 27.28
C THR A 50 4.25 -4.68 26.05
N GLY A 51 2.96 -4.34 26.13
CA GLY A 51 2.25 -3.61 25.08
C GLY A 51 2.26 -2.10 25.31
N TYR A 52 2.30 -1.34 24.23
CA TYR A 52 2.25 0.12 24.23
C TYR A 52 1.29 0.62 23.14
N LEU A 53 0.49 1.63 23.48
CA LEU A 53 -0.29 2.41 22.54
C LEU A 53 0.54 3.60 22.08
N LEU A 54 0.68 3.75 20.77
CA LEU A 54 1.12 5.00 20.15
C LEU A 54 -0.14 5.76 19.77
N THR A 55 -0.26 7.01 20.20
CA THR A 55 -1.48 7.78 19.96
C THR A 55 -1.20 9.25 19.75
N GLU A 56 -1.77 9.79 18.68
CA GLU A 56 -1.87 11.23 18.46
C GLU A 56 -2.84 11.83 19.48
N ASP A 57 -2.41 12.92 20.12
CA ASP A 57 -3.27 13.85 20.84
C ASP A 57 -3.02 15.24 20.26
N ARG A 58 -3.95 15.74 19.43
CA ARG A 58 -3.83 17.04 18.77
C ARG A 58 -3.46 18.19 19.72
N VAL A 59 -3.93 18.15 20.98
CA VAL A 59 -3.75 19.24 21.95
C VAL A 59 -2.38 19.16 22.62
N ASN A 60 -1.90 17.96 22.94
CA ASN A 60 -0.68 17.78 23.75
C ASN A 60 0.53 17.29 22.94
N GLY A 61 0.30 16.58 21.84
CA GLY A 61 1.31 15.97 20.97
C GLY A 61 1.25 14.44 20.95
N LEU A 62 2.22 13.80 20.30
CA LEU A 62 2.28 12.34 20.15
C LEU A 62 2.68 11.66 21.48
N ARG A 63 1.99 10.58 21.83
CA ARG A 63 2.20 9.86 23.10
C ARG A 63 2.55 8.39 22.89
N ILE A 64 3.36 7.87 23.82
CA ILE A 64 3.52 6.44 24.07
C ILE A 64 2.89 6.16 25.43
N ASP A 65 1.85 5.33 25.46
CA ASP A 65 1.20 4.92 26.71
C ASP A 65 1.35 3.41 26.92
N LYS A 66 1.65 2.99 28.14
CA LYS A 66 1.79 1.57 28.51
C LYS A 66 0.41 0.91 28.62
N LEU A 67 0.30 -0.28 28.08
CA LEU A 67 -0.88 -1.14 28.22
C LEU A 67 -0.73 -2.11 29.40
N SER A 68 -1.88 -2.47 29.96
CA SER A 68 -2.06 -3.57 30.92
C SER A 68 -1.62 -4.91 30.35
N SER A 69 -1.38 -5.90 31.21
CA SER A 69 -0.84 -7.21 30.78
C SER A 69 -1.75 -8.00 29.85
N ASP A 70 -3.05 -7.72 29.83
CA ASP A 70 -4.03 -8.29 28.89
C ASP A 70 -4.22 -7.43 27.62
N TYR A 71 -3.50 -6.30 27.54
CA TYR A 71 -3.55 -5.28 26.49
C TYR A 71 -4.90 -4.55 26.33
N LEU A 72 -5.82 -4.71 27.27
CA LEU A 72 -7.20 -4.20 27.12
C LEU A 72 -7.38 -2.77 27.64
N THR A 73 -6.48 -2.30 28.50
CA THR A 73 -6.55 -0.96 29.11
C THR A 73 -5.20 -0.26 29.09
N VAL A 74 -5.25 1.08 28.98
CA VAL A 74 -4.07 1.94 29.09
C VAL A 74 -3.83 2.27 30.56
N GLU A 75 -2.65 1.96 31.08
CA GLU A 75 -2.32 2.08 32.51
C GLU A 75 -1.61 3.38 32.86
N SER A 76 -0.65 3.82 32.04
CA SER A 76 0.20 4.97 32.36
C SER A 76 0.90 5.55 31.13
N ALA A 77 1.18 6.85 31.13
CA ALA A 77 2.00 7.48 30.12
C ALA A 77 3.46 7.00 30.24
N THR A 78 4.09 6.70 29.10
CA THR A 78 5.52 6.31 28.99
C THR A 78 6.35 7.46 28.44
N TYR A 79 5.87 8.14 27.40
CA TYR A 79 6.54 9.29 26.80
C TYR A 79 5.56 10.23 26.11
N LEU A 80 5.92 11.51 26.05
CA LEU A 80 5.19 12.56 25.34
C LEU A 80 6.17 13.39 24.53
N TRP A 81 6.01 13.38 23.20
CA TRP A 81 6.57 14.42 22.36
C TRP A 81 5.65 15.65 22.44
N ALA A 82 5.96 16.55 23.38
CA ALA A 82 5.14 17.72 23.70
C ALA A 82 5.19 18.79 22.60
N ASN A 83 4.57 18.48 21.46
CA ASN A 83 4.46 19.35 20.30
C ASN A 83 3.04 19.24 19.73
N PRO A 84 2.14 20.17 20.10
CA PRO A 84 0.75 20.15 19.63
C PRO A 84 0.67 20.18 18.11
N ALA A 85 -0.34 19.49 17.58
CA ALA A 85 -0.69 19.47 16.16
C ALA A 85 0.51 19.28 15.20
N SER A 86 1.35 18.27 15.46
CA SER A 86 2.65 18.13 14.78
C SER A 86 2.94 16.76 14.22
N PHE A 87 2.44 15.68 14.83
CA PHE A 87 2.79 14.32 14.46
C PHE A 87 1.59 13.37 14.59
N GLU A 88 1.35 12.60 13.52
CA GLU A 88 0.31 11.56 13.44
C GLU A 88 0.88 10.31 12.74
N ALA A 89 0.03 9.32 12.44
CA ALA A 89 0.39 8.11 11.70
C ALA A 89 1.67 7.40 12.19
N SER A 90 1.76 7.19 13.51
CA SER A 90 3.00 6.75 14.15
C SER A 90 3.24 5.23 14.13
N ALA A 91 4.50 4.82 14.16
CA ALA A 91 4.93 3.43 14.28
C ALA A 91 6.23 3.31 15.09
N ILE A 92 6.44 2.19 15.78
CA ILE A 92 7.73 1.87 16.41
C ILE A 92 8.27 0.55 15.88
N TYR A 93 9.57 0.53 15.60
CA TYR A 93 10.37 -0.66 15.33
C TYR A 93 11.55 -0.72 16.29
N LYS A 94 11.94 -1.92 16.74
CA LYS A 94 13.10 -2.11 17.62
C LYS A 94 14.17 -2.93 16.90
N SER A 95 15.39 -2.40 16.85
CA SER A 95 16.57 -3.08 16.31
C SER A 95 17.65 -3.18 17.37
N GLY A 96 17.88 -4.39 17.89
CA GLY A 96 18.72 -4.60 19.06
C GLY A 96 18.19 -3.82 20.27
N ASP A 97 19.01 -2.95 20.84
CA ASP A 97 18.66 -2.11 21.99
C ASP A 97 18.10 -0.73 21.60
N THR A 98 17.94 -0.45 20.30
CA THR A 98 17.47 0.85 19.79
C THR A 98 16.02 0.77 19.32
N TYR A 99 15.18 1.65 19.84
CA TYR A 99 13.84 1.93 19.32
C TYR A 99 13.92 3.02 18.25
N PHE A 100 13.16 2.84 17.17
CA PHE A 100 12.94 3.80 16.11
C PHE A 100 11.45 4.16 16.13
N ALA A 101 11.12 5.42 16.37
CA ALA A 101 9.75 5.93 16.23
C ALA A 101 9.64 6.68 14.91
N PHE A 102 8.61 6.39 14.13
CA PHE A 102 8.26 7.03 12.86
C PHE A 102 6.93 7.76 13.00
N ALA A 103 6.76 8.86 12.29
CA ALA A 103 5.51 9.62 12.24
C ALA A 103 5.40 10.46 10.97
N SER A 104 4.19 10.75 10.52
CA SER A 104 3.95 11.83 9.56
C SER A 104 3.71 13.15 10.28
N HIS A 105 3.84 14.26 9.57
CA HIS A 105 3.22 15.51 10.01
C HIS A 105 1.70 15.48 9.80
N GLU A 106 0.99 16.40 10.43
CA GLU A 106 -0.46 16.52 10.31
C GLU A 106 -0.84 17.39 9.10
N SER A 107 -1.15 16.74 7.98
CA SER A 107 -1.59 17.40 6.74
C SER A 107 -2.89 16.84 6.18
N GLY A 108 -3.67 16.16 7.02
CA GLY A 108 -4.88 15.46 6.62
C GLY A 108 -4.54 14.38 5.59
N TRP A 109 -5.23 14.40 4.44
CA TRP A 109 -5.01 13.40 3.39
C TRP A 109 -3.78 13.65 2.52
N ALA A 110 -3.20 14.86 2.55
CA ALA A 110 -2.03 15.15 1.74
C ALA A 110 -0.79 14.46 2.34
N PRO A 111 0.05 13.78 1.54
CA PRO A 111 1.29 13.21 2.05
C PRO A 111 2.29 14.32 2.41
N ASN A 112 3.29 13.98 3.22
CA ASN A 112 4.37 14.89 3.61
C ASN A 112 5.67 14.11 3.84
N ASP A 113 6.78 14.84 3.99
CA ASP A 113 8.07 14.27 4.39
C ASP A 113 7.97 13.74 5.84
N ASN A 114 7.78 12.43 6.00
CA ASN A 114 7.66 11.78 7.30
C ASN A 114 9.01 11.76 8.01
N VAL A 115 8.97 11.68 9.33
CA VAL A 115 10.13 11.76 10.21
C VAL A 115 10.33 10.49 11.02
N TYR A 116 11.54 10.31 11.55
CA TYR A 116 11.86 9.33 12.56
C TYR A 116 12.77 9.92 13.66
N CYS A 117 12.76 9.30 14.84
CA CYS A 117 13.74 9.53 15.90
C CYS A 117 14.08 8.20 16.61
N THR A 118 15.11 8.22 17.46
CA THR A 118 15.60 7.01 18.16
C THR A 118 15.77 7.21 19.65
N ALA A 119 15.68 6.12 20.41
CA ALA A 119 16.00 6.06 21.83
C ALA A 119 16.45 4.65 22.23
N THR A 120 17.13 4.50 23.37
CA THR A 120 17.43 3.20 23.98
C THR A 120 16.43 2.79 25.07
N SER A 121 15.46 3.66 25.35
CA SER A 121 14.31 3.41 26.22
C SER A 121 13.10 4.10 25.64
N LEU A 122 11.92 3.45 25.71
CA LEU A 122 10.66 4.07 25.28
C LEU A 122 10.33 5.34 26.09
N SER A 123 10.81 5.44 27.33
CA SER A 123 10.69 6.65 28.16
C SER A 123 11.66 7.79 27.75
N GLY A 124 12.44 7.59 26.69
CA GLY A 124 13.45 8.51 26.21
C GLY A 124 14.76 8.52 27.04
N PRO A 125 15.63 9.52 26.82
CA PRO A 125 15.43 10.64 25.88
C PRO A 125 15.41 10.15 24.42
N TRP A 126 14.51 10.73 23.63
CA TRP A 126 14.48 10.53 22.17
C TRP A 126 15.37 11.55 21.47
N SER A 127 16.02 11.15 20.38
CA SER A 127 16.77 12.05 19.51
C SER A 127 15.85 13.08 18.87
N SER A 128 16.43 14.13 18.29
CA SER A 128 15.68 15.02 17.39
C SER A 128 15.10 14.22 16.21
N TRP A 129 13.95 14.67 15.71
CA TRP A 129 13.34 14.15 14.50
C TRP A 129 14.23 14.43 13.27
N ALA A 130 14.33 13.44 12.39
CA ALA A 130 15.04 13.51 11.13
C ALA A 130 14.21 12.86 10.01
N LEU A 131 14.48 13.20 8.76
CA LEU A 131 13.87 12.53 7.61
C LEU A 131 14.52 11.16 7.39
N PHE A 132 13.72 10.17 7.01
CA PHE A 132 14.21 8.85 6.57
C PHE A 132 14.06 8.63 5.06
N ALA A 133 13.24 9.43 4.38
CA ALA A 133 13.17 9.50 2.92
C ALA A 133 13.79 10.82 2.41
N PRO A 134 14.21 10.93 1.13
CA PRO A 134 14.66 12.19 0.56
C PRO A 134 13.59 13.28 0.66
N SER A 135 14.00 14.48 1.07
CA SER A 135 13.08 15.61 1.23
C SER A 135 12.42 16.01 -0.09
N GLY A 136 11.15 16.42 -0.01
CA GLY A 136 10.32 16.82 -1.13
C GLY A 136 9.74 15.65 -1.91
N THR A 137 9.93 14.41 -1.43
CA THR A 137 9.29 13.23 -2.01
C THR A 137 7.94 12.94 -1.37
N ASP A 138 7.63 13.59 -0.25
CA ASP A 138 6.48 13.31 0.60
C ASP A 138 6.42 11.84 0.99
N THR A 139 7.58 11.30 1.38
CA THR A 139 7.76 9.86 1.66
C THR A 139 7.29 8.99 0.48
N TYR A 140 7.69 9.39 -0.73
CA TYR A 140 7.22 8.81 -1.99
C TYR A 140 5.69 8.86 -2.16
N SER A 141 5.13 10.02 -1.83
CA SER A 141 3.68 10.30 -1.79
C SER A 141 2.93 9.26 -0.98
N SER A 142 3.35 9.05 0.27
CA SER A 142 2.71 8.13 1.21
C SER A 142 2.77 8.61 2.66
N GLN A 143 1.96 8.01 3.51
CA GLN A 143 1.89 8.25 4.95
C GLN A 143 2.20 6.95 5.69
N THR A 144 3.03 7.03 6.73
CA THR A 144 3.42 5.88 7.57
C THR A 144 2.19 5.15 8.12
N ALA A 145 2.15 3.83 7.95
CA ALA A 145 1.15 2.95 8.58
C ALA A 145 1.80 1.94 9.53
N GLY A 146 3.01 1.48 9.20
CA GLY A 146 3.76 0.56 10.04
C GLY A 146 5.22 0.40 9.59
N VAL A 147 6.04 -0.14 10.49
CA VAL A 147 7.38 -0.62 10.17
C VAL A 147 7.49 -2.01 10.77
N VAL A 148 7.65 -3.01 9.92
CA VAL A 148 7.61 -4.43 10.31
C VAL A 148 8.80 -5.17 9.73
N GLU A 149 9.27 -6.19 10.43
CA GLU A 149 10.23 -7.14 9.87
C GLU A 149 9.48 -8.34 9.31
N VAL A 150 9.75 -8.67 8.05
CA VAL A 150 9.23 -9.87 7.38
C VAL A 150 10.41 -10.64 6.83
N ASP A 151 10.59 -11.88 7.29
CA ASP A 151 11.68 -12.77 6.87
C ASP A 151 13.05 -12.05 6.90
N GLY A 152 13.36 -11.36 8.01
CA GLY A 152 14.61 -10.62 8.23
C GLY A 152 14.77 -9.33 7.41
N THR A 153 13.79 -8.93 6.59
CA THR A 153 13.76 -7.62 5.92
C THR A 153 12.87 -6.65 6.69
N VAL A 154 13.45 -5.55 7.16
CA VAL A 154 12.68 -4.43 7.71
C VAL A 154 12.00 -3.70 6.57
N MET A 155 10.69 -3.51 6.66
CA MET A 155 9.84 -2.95 5.63
C MET A 155 9.07 -1.76 6.19
N TYR A 156 9.20 -0.63 5.52
CA TYR A 156 8.28 0.50 5.66
C TYR A 156 6.96 0.13 4.98
N MET A 157 5.86 0.34 5.68
CA MET A 157 4.51 0.22 5.13
C MET A 157 3.84 1.58 5.22
N GLY A 158 3.51 2.16 4.07
CA GLY A 158 2.73 3.39 3.99
C GLY A 158 1.50 3.27 3.09
N ASP A 159 0.56 4.18 3.31
CA ASP A 159 -0.63 4.35 2.49
C ASP A 159 -0.49 5.57 1.60
N ARG A 160 -0.85 5.43 0.33
CA ARG A 160 -1.03 6.53 -0.62
C ARG A 160 -2.52 6.80 -0.74
N TRP A 161 -2.99 7.77 0.04
CA TRP A 161 -4.40 8.10 0.12
C TRP A 161 -4.94 8.77 -1.14
N VAL A 162 -6.15 8.37 -1.52
CA VAL A 162 -6.97 9.07 -2.52
C VAL A 162 -8.29 9.47 -1.86
N SER A 163 -8.32 10.65 -1.24
CA SER A 163 -9.43 11.09 -0.38
C SER A 163 -10.78 11.19 -1.06
N THR A 164 -10.80 11.45 -2.38
CA THR A 164 -12.03 11.51 -3.18
C THR A 164 -12.58 10.14 -3.55
N ASN A 165 -11.79 9.08 -3.38
CA ASN A 165 -12.15 7.72 -3.71
C ASN A 165 -11.25 6.74 -2.95
N LEU A 166 -11.59 6.44 -1.68
CA LEU A 166 -10.72 5.70 -0.77
C LEU A 166 -10.34 4.30 -1.27
N MET A 167 -11.19 3.64 -2.05
CA MET A 167 -10.87 2.34 -2.66
C MET A 167 -9.75 2.41 -3.71
N ARG A 168 -9.37 3.61 -4.18
CA ARG A 168 -8.19 3.82 -5.03
C ARG A 168 -6.90 4.02 -4.26
N SER A 169 -6.96 4.12 -2.93
CA SER A 169 -5.75 4.24 -2.12
C SER A 169 -4.89 2.99 -2.31
N THR A 170 -3.58 3.18 -2.45
CA THR A 170 -2.63 2.09 -2.71
C THR A 170 -1.59 2.00 -1.61
N TYR A 171 -0.93 0.86 -1.55
CA TYR A 171 0.16 0.62 -0.61
C TYR A 171 1.50 1.07 -1.19
N VAL A 172 2.35 1.69 -0.36
CA VAL A 172 3.75 1.98 -0.65
C VAL A 172 4.60 1.22 0.36
N TRP A 173 4.96 0.00 0.01
CA TRP A 173 5.74 -0.89 0.86
C TRP A 173 7.14 -1.06 0.28
N LEU A 174 8.13 -0.65 1.07
CA LEU A 174 9.49 -0.47 0.61
C LEU A 174 10.47 -1.02 1.66
N PRO A 175 11.59 -1.65 1.23
CA PRO A 175 12.63 -2.05 2.15
C PRO A 175 13.20 -0.84 2.88
N LEU A 176 13.25 -0.92 4.21
CA LEU A 176 13.81 0.12 5.06
C LEU A 176 15.19 -0.31 5.54
N THR A 177 16.21 0.48 5.22
CA THR A 177 17.57 0.21 5.69
C THR A 177 17.74 0.77 7.10
N ILE A 178 18.05 -0.11 8.05
CA ILE A 178 18.43 0.25 9.43
C ILE A 178 19.91 -0.03 9.63
N SER A 179 20.66 0.97 10.09
CA SER A 179 22.08 0.83 10.42
C SER A 179 22.43 1.70 11.64
N GLY A 180 22.81 1.08 12.75
CA GLY A 180 23.04 1.78 14.01
C GLY A 180 21.78 2.50 14.49
N THR A 181 21.80 3.83 14.45
CA THR A 181 20.65 4.71 14.78
C THR A 181 20.05 5.39 13.54
N THR A 182 20.45 4.98 12.34
CA THR A 182 20.00 5.58 11.08
C THR A 182 18.95 4.71 10.40
N ALA A 183 17.85 5.33 10.01
CA ALA A 183 16.86 4.77 9.09
C ALA A 183 16.95 5.47 7.72
N THR A 184 16.89 4.70 6.64
CA THR A 184 16.91 5.23 5.27
C THR A 184 15.96 4.44 4.38
N LEU A 185 15.09 5.16 3.70
CA LEU A 185 14.11 4.68 2.75
C LEU A 185 14.49 5.18 1.36
N ASN A 186 14.68 4.23 0.45
CA ASN A 186 14.85 4.51 -0.98
C ASN A 186 13.61 4.02 -1.73
N ASN A 187 13.29 4.68 -2.84
CA ASN A 187 12.20 4.25 -3.69
C ASN A 187 12.63 3.06 -4.54
N GLU A 188 11.78 2.06 -4.61
CA GLU A 188 11.94 0.91 -5.50
C GLU A 188 10.66 0.76 -6.33
N VAL A 189 10.79 0.74 -7.66
CA VAL A 189 9.65 0.56 -8.57
C VAL A 189 9.04 -0.84 -8.41
N ASN A 190 9.90 -1.83 -8.15
CA ASN A 190 9.60 -3.19 -7.79
C ASN A 190 10.78 -3.76 -6.98
N TRP A 191 10.51 -4.76 -6.14
CA TRP A 191 11.54 -5.43 -5.36
C TRP A 191 11.08 -6.85 -5.00
N ILE A 192 12.04 -7.70 -4.65
CA ILE A 192 11.79 -9.08 -4.25
C ILE A 192 12.17 -9.25 -2.78
N LEU A 193 11.23 -9.75 -1.99
CA LEU A 193 11.48 -10.20 -0.64
C LEU A 193 12.14 -11.59 -0.71
N ASN A 194 13.35 -11.70 -0.15
CA ASN A 194 14.09 -12.94 -0.02
C ASN A 194 14.18 -13.32 1.47
N SER A 195 14.65 -14.54 1.77
CA SER A 195 14.90 -14.88 3.16
C SER A 195 16.10 -14.12 3.71
N ASN A 196 15.86 -13.42 4.83
CA ASN A 196 16.80 -12.53 5.53
C ASN A 196 17.35 -11.38 4.70
N SER A 197 16.74 -11.05 3.56
CA SER A 197 17.22 -9.99 2.66
C SER A 197 16.16 -9.58 1.64
N TRP A 198 16.49 -8.58 0.83
CA TRP A 198 15.71 -8.23 -0.34
C TRP A 198 16.65 -7.97 -1.51
N SER A 199 16.11 -7.97 -2.72
CA SER A 199 16.84 -7.58 -3.93
C SER A 199 16.01 -6.66 -4.79
N THR A 200 16.68 -5.81 -5.57
CA THR A 200 16.01 -5.05 -6.63
C THR A 200 15.20 -5.99 -7.49
N GLY A 201 14.00 -5.55 -7.89
CA GLY A 201 13.22 -6.34 -8.79
C GLY A 201 13.87 -6.39 -10.18
N PRO A 202 13.40 -7.32 -11.02
CA PRO A 202 13.94 -7.49 -12.36
C PRO A 202 13.57 -6.31 -13.25
N SER A 203 14.29 -6.19 -14.37
CA SER A 203 13.84 -5.31 -15.46
C SER A 203 12.45 -5.74 -15.94
N GLU A 204 11.69 -4.77 -16.43
CA GLU A 204 10.35 -4.99 -16.97
C GLU A 204 10.32 -4.64 -18.46
N THR A 205 9.51 -5.37 -19.21
CA THR A 205 9.03 -4.91 -20.53
C THR A 205 7.73 -4.15 -20.37
N THR A 206 7.44 -3.25 -21.31
CA THR A 206 6.19 -2.47 -21.33
C THR A 206 5.39 -2.70 -22.62
N PRO A 207 4.77 -3.87 -22.83
CA PRO A 207 3.93 -4.11 -24.01
C PRO A 207 2.75 -3.14 -24.08
N GLU A 208 2.72 -2.31 -25.11
CA GLU A 208 1.62 -1.38 -25.40
C GLU A 208 0.39 -2.13 -25.91
N ALA A 209 -0.82 -1.75 -25.48
CA ALA A 209 -2.04 -2.44 -25.87
C ALA A 209 -2.38 -2.25 -27.35
N GLU A 210 -2.06 -1.08 -27.90
CA GLU A 210 -2.27 -0.74 -29.30
C GLU A 210 -1.14 -1.20 -30.24
N ALA A 211 -0.15 -1.94 -29.72
CA ALA A 211 0.92 -2.49 -30.54
C ALA A 211 0.35 -3.36 -31.67
N SER A 212 0.87 -3.19 -32.89
CA SER A 212 0.41 -3.93 -34.08
C SER A 212 0.68 -5.44 -34.01
N THR A 213 1.50 -5.89 -33.05
CA THR A 213 1.73 -7.29 -32.74
C THR A 213 0.58 -7.93 -31.97
N ASN A 214 -0.26 -7.14 -31.31
CA ASN A 214 -1.41 -7.63 -30.55
C ASN A 214 -2.56 -7.97 -31.49
N THR A 215 -3.44 -8.88 -31.05
CA THR A 215 -4.63 -9.25 -31.81
C THR A 215 -5.87 -8.66 -31.14
N LEU A 216 -6.61 -7.85 -31.89
CA LEU A 216 -7.94 -7.36 -31.50
C LEU A 216 -9.01 -8.19 -32.21
N SER A 217 -10.06 -8.58 -31.48
CA SER A 217 -11.19 -9.28 -32.07
C SER A 217 -12.50 -8.91 -31.37
N GLY A 218 -13.64 -9.35 -31.90
CA GLY A 218 -14.94 -9.19 -31.25
C GLY A 218 -15.38 -7.72 -31.06
N GLY A 219 -14.83 -6.78 -31.84
CA GLY A 219 -15.16 -5.36 -31.76
C GLY A 219 -14.28 -4.54 -30.81
N ALA A 220 -13.29 -5.14 -30.15
CA ALA A 220 -12.26 -4.37 -29.44
C ALA A 220 -11.49 -3.48 -30.44
N GLU A 221 -11.23 -2.24 -30.06
CA GLU A 221 -10.62 -1.24 -30.94
C GLU A 221 -9.77 -0.23 -30.19
N VAL A 222 -8.89 0.45 -30.93
CA VAL A 222 -8.07 1.54 -30.40
C VAL A 222 -8.96 2.75 -30.11
N VAL A 223 -8.87 3.26 -28.88
CA VAL A 223 -9.54 4.49 -28.45
C VAL A 223 -8.50 5.54 -28.01
N ALA A 224 -8.87 6.81 -28.11
CA ALA A 224 -8.01 7.91 -27.67
C ALA A 224 -7.95 7.96 -26.14
N CYS A 225 -6.75 8.14 -25.58
CA CYS A 225 -6.54 8.35 -24.16
C CYS A 225 -5.32 9.26 -23.98
N SER A 226 -5.52 10.57 -23.78
CA SER A 226 -4.43 11.53 -23.86
C SER A 226 -3.33 11.35 -22.80
N GLY A 227 -3.67 10.80 -21.63
CA GLY A 227 -2.69 10.50 -20.58
C GLY A 227 -2.25 9.04 -20.52
N CYS A 228 -2.72 8.18 -21.42
CA CYS A 228 -2.17 6.83 -21.61
C CYS A 228 -0.83 6.88 -22.35
N SER A 229 -0.06 5.81 -22.24
CA SER A 229 1.11 5.59 -23.10
C SER A 229 0.68 5.62 -24.57
N GLY A 230 1.50 6.19 -25.45
CA GLY A 230 1.14 6.34 -26.87
C GLY A 230 -0.10 7.22 -27.16
N SER A 231 -0.67 7.87 -26.14
CA SER A 231 -1.95 8.59 -26.17
C SER A 231 -3.15 7.74 -26.62
N LYS A 232 -3.07 6.42 -26.43
CA LYS A 232 -4.05 5.45 -26.90
C LYS A 232 -4.30 4.38 -25.84
N SER A 233 -5.41 3.67 -25.98
CA SER A 233 -5.69 2.44 -25.25
C SER A 233 -6.57 1.55 -26.11
N ILE A 234 -6.83 0.32 -25.69
CA ILE A 234 -7.79 -0.57 -26.33
C ILE A 234 -9.07 -0.60 -25.50
N GLY A 235 -10.17 -0.15 -26.10
CA GLY A 235 -11.51 -0.18 -25.53
C GLY A 235 -12.39 -1.26 -26.15
N TYR A 236 -13.66 -1.27 -25.75
CA TYR A 236 -14.67 -2.24 -26.22
C TYR A 236 -14.26 -3.72 -26.00
N ILE A 237 -13.50 -4.00 -24.95
CA ILE A 237 -13.20 -5.36 -24.52
C ILE A 237 -14.40 -5.89 -23.71
N GLY A 238 -14.82 -7.10 -24.02
CA GLY A 238 -16.00 -7.76 -23.45
C GLY A 238 -17.30 -7.34 -24.14
N GLY A 239 -18.39 -7.31 -23.36
CA GLY A 239 -19.72 -6.95 -23.85
C GLY A 239 -20.22 -7.83 -25.01
N SER A 240 -21.05 -7.25 -25.88
CA SER A 240 -21.47 -7.85 -27.15
C SER A 240 -20.91 -7.00 -28.30
N PRO A 241 -20.16 -7.58 -29.27
CA PRO A 241 -20.11 -9.01 -29.60
C PRO A 241 -19.01 -9.82 -28.89
N GLY A 242 -18.42 -9.30 -27.81
CA GLY A 242 -17.42 -10.01 -27.00
C GLY A 242 -15.99 -9.65 -27.41
N GLY A 243 -15.65 -8.37 -27.29
CA GLY A 243 -14.35 -7.85 -27.69
C GLY A 243 -13.20 -8.45 -26.89
N LYS A 244 -12.05 -8.65 -27.54
CA LYS A 244 -10.86 -9.24 -26.91
C LYS A 244 -9.60 -8.53 -27.34
N LEU A 245 -8.64 -8.46 -26.42
CA LEU A 245 -7.28 -8.02 -26.65
C LEU A 245 -6.32 -9.14 -26.26
N LEU A 246 -5.59 -9.68 -27.22
CA LEU A 246 -4.54 -10.68 -26.98
C LEU A 246 -3.16 -10.04 -27.17
N PHE A 247 -2.34 -10.12 -26.13
CA PHE A 247 -0.91 -9.89 -26.18
C PHE A 247 -0.19 -11.23 -26.44
N PRO A 248 0.31 -11.47 -27.66
CA PRO A 248 1.17 -12.61 -27.92
C PRO A 248 2.61 -12.29 -27.52
N ASN A 249 3.40 -13.34 -27.40
CA ASN A 249 4.85 -13.27 -27.26
C ASN A 249 5.37 -12.57 -25.99
N ILE A 250 4.67 -12.73 -24.88
CA ILE A 250 5.14 -12.21 -23.59
C ILE A 250 6.36 -13.01 -23.12
N SER A 251 7.46 -12.31 -22.87
CA SER A 251 8.74 -12.92 -22.52
C SER A 251 8.97 -12.98 -21.02
N SER A 252 9.46 -14.12 -20.55
CA SER A 252 10.10 -14.27 -19.24
C SER A 252 11.37 -15.10 -19.42
N SER A 253 12.44 -14.77 -18.69
CA SER A 253 13.74 -15.44 -18.82
C SER A 253 13.76 -16.78 -18.09
N VAL A 254 12.90 -16.96 -17.09
CA VAL A 254 12.74 -18.20 -16.33
C VAL A 254 11.27 -18.58 -16.20
N ALA A 255 10.98 -19.84 -15.86
CA ALA A 255 9.62 -20.21 -15.46
C ALA A 255 9.42 -19.78 -14.00
N THR A 256 8.54 -18.83 -13.74
CA THR A 256 8.31 -18.28 -12.40
C THR A 256 6.92 -17.68 -12.23
N THR A 257 6.48 -17.56 -10.98
CA THR A 257 5.32 -16.73 -10.65
C THR A 257 5.77 -15.29 -10.53
N THR A 258 5.13 -14.41 -11.30
CA THR A 258 5.47 -12.98 -11.33
C THR A 258 4.22 -12.11 -11.23
N THR A 259 4.40 -10.87 -10.81
CA THR A 259 3.32 -9.88 -10.72
C THR A 259 3.39 -8.95 -11.92
N ILE A 260 2.36 -9.03 -12.76
CA ILE A 260 2.18 -8.17 -13.91
C ILE A 260 1.39 -6.93 -13.48
N ARG A 261 1.83 -5.75 -13.90
CA ARG A 261 1.05 -4.51 -13.75
C ARG A 261 0.26 -4.24 -15.02
N ILE A 262 -1.01 -3.94 -14.87
CA ILE A 262 -1.93 -3.65 -15.95
C ILE A 262 -2.32 -2.18 -15.81
N HIS A 263 -1.88 -1.35 -16.76
CA HIS A 263 -2.34 0.03 -16.85
C HIS A 263 -3.65 0.10 -17.62
N TYR A 264 -4.62 0.83 -17.09
CA TYR A 264 -5.99 0.84 -17.62
C TYR A 264 -6.70 2.16 -17.31
N THR A 265 -7.80 2.42 -18.02
CA THR A 265 -8.79 3.43 -17.65
C THR A 265 -10.18 2.84 -17.47
N ASN A 266 -10.89 3.35 -16.48
CA ASN A 266 -12.27 3.02 -16.14
C ASN A 266 -12.98 4.27 -15.59
N ALA A 267 -13.60 5.08 -16.45
CA ALA A 267 -14.33 6.27 -16.00
C ALA A 267 -15.69 5.98 -15.32
N ASP A 268 -16.07 4.72 -15.12
CA ASP A 268 -17.32 4.40 -14.43
C ASP A 268 -17.24 4.73 -12.93
N ALA A 269 -18.39 4.93 -12.28
CA ALA A 269 -18.46 5.14 -10.84
C ALA A 269 -18.17 3.86 -10.01
N THR A 270 -18.14 2.70 -10.65
CA THR A 270 -17.93 1.39 -10.02
C THR A 270 -16.84 0.60 -10.72
N GLN A 271 -16.27 -0.38 -10.02
CA GLN A 271 -15.27 -1.25 -10.61
C GLN A 271 -15.83 -2.05 -11.79
N ARG A 272 -15.01 -2.20 -12.83
CA ARG A 272 -15.22 -3.19 -13.90
C ARG A 272 -14.44 -4.46 -13.59
N TYR A 273 -14.78 -5.53 -14.28
CA TYR A 273 -14.11 -6.81 -14.17
C TYR A 273 -13.76 -7.33 -15.56
N ALA A 274 -12.60 -7.95 -15.70
CA ALA A 274 -12.24 -8.70 -16.90
C ALA A 274 -11.77 -10.10 -16.52
N SER A 275 -11.98 -11.05 -17.44
CA SER A 275 -11.27 -12.32 -17.40
C SER A 275 -9.93 -12.09 -18.10
N VAL A 276 -8.83 -12.21 -17.36
CA VAL A 276 -7.46 -12.13 -17.89
C VAL A 276 -6.94 -13.56 -18.01
N VAL A 277 -6.80 -14.04 -19.25
CA VAL A 277 -6.40 -15.40 -19.57
C VAL A 277 -4.90 -15.43 -19.83
N VAL A 278 -4.15 -16.05 -18.92
CA VAL A 278 -2.69 -16.19 -19.00
C VAL A 278 -2.37 -17.64 -19.33
N ASN A 279 -1.75 -17.89 -20.49
CA ASN A 279 -1.41 -19.25 -20.94
C ASN A 279 -2.60 -20.24 -20.91
N GLY A 280 -3.80 -19.75 -21.22
CA GLY A 280 -5.03 -20.54 -21.20
C GLY A 280 -5.71 -20.68 -19.83
N VAL A 281 -5.15 -20.11 -18.77
CA VAL A 281 -5.74 -20.09 -17.42
C VAL A 281 -6.42 -18.73 -17.18
N SER A 282 -7.71 -18.75 -16.84
CA SER A 282 -8.51 -17.54 -16.64
C SER A 282 -8.43 -17.02 -15.20
N HIS A 283 -8.20 -15.72 -15.05
CA HIS A 283 -8.16 -15.01 -13.77
C HIS A 283 -9.15 -13.83 -13.79
N VAL A 284 -9.95 -13.67 -12.74
CA VAL A 284 -10.85 -12.51 -12.62
C VAL A 284 -10.09 -11.37 -11.98
N VAL A 285 -9.97 -10.25 -12.70
CA VAL A 285 -9.30 -9.05 -12.21
C VAL A 285 -10.31 -7.91 -12.08
N ALA A 286 -10.26 -7.22 -10.94
CA ALA A 286 -11.06 -6.02 -10.69
C ALA A 286 -10.28 -4.76 -11.10
N PHE A 287 -10.98 -3.84 -11.76
CA PHE A 287 -10.45 -2.58 -12.27
C PHE A 287 -11.24 -1.44 -11.65
N ILE A 288 -10.68 -0.86 -10.60
CA ILE A 288 -11.26 0.22 -9.81
C ILE A 288 -11.40 1.49 -10.69
N PRO A 289 -12.43 2.33 -10.50
CA PRO A 289 -12.58 3.60 -11.19
C PRO A 289 -11.27 4.41 -11.26
N THR A 290 -10.98 4.93 -12.44
CA THR A 290 -9.99 5.99 -12.66
C THR A 290 -10.68 7.34 -12.62
N PRO A 291 -9.94 8.48 -12.50
CA PRO A 291 -10.55 9.80 -12.49
C PRO A 291 -11.40 10.07 -13.73
N ASP A 292 -10.93 9.57 -14.87
CA ASP A 292 -11.51 9.69 -16.20
C ASP A 292 -10.91 8.62 -17.13
N ASP A 293 -11.31 8.65 -18.41
CA ASP A 293 -10.78 7.77 -19.45
C ASP A 293 -9.41 8.21 -19.99
N ASN A 294 -8.78 9.22 -19.39
CA ASN A 294 -7.48 9.77 -19.80
C ASN A 294 -6.37 9.62 -18.75
N THR A 295 -6.70 9.22 -17.52
CA THR A 295 -5.77 9.15 -16.39
C THR A 295 -5.63 7.69 -15.94
N PRO A 296 -4.58 6.97 -16.38
CA PRO A 296 -4.44 5.55 -16.10
C PRO A 296 -4.34 5.23 -14.61
N GLY A 297 -5.03 4.17 -14.20
CA GLY A 297 -4.77 3.45 -12.95
C GLY A 297 -3.88 2.23 -13.18
N THR A 298 -3.56 1.52 -12.11
CA THR A 298 -2.79 0.27 -12.16
C THR A 298 -3.53 -0.82 -11.41
N ALA A 299 -3.77 -1.95 -12.08
CA ALA A 299 -4.18 -3.21 -11.46
C ALA A 299 -3.00 -4.17 -11.48
N THR A 300 -3.01 -5.18 -10.61
CA THR A 300 -1.95 -6.19 -10.55
C THR A 300 -2.53 -7.59 -10.70
N LEU A 301 -1.74 -8.47 -11.32
CA LEU A 301 -2.09 -9.88 -11.48
C LEU A 301 -0.83 -10.72 -11.27
N THR A 302 -0.85 -11.58 -10.24
CA THR A 302 0.24 -12.51 -9.93
C THR A 302 -0.03 -13.88 -10.55
N VAL A 303 0.79 -14.28 -11.52
CA VAL A 303 0.56 -15.46 -12.38
C VAL A 303 1.87 -16.16 -12.73
N PRO A 304 1.83 -17.48 -13.01
CA PRO A 304 2.97 -18.18 -13.58
C PRO A 304 3.20 -17.77 -15.04
N LEU A 305 4.44 -17.42 -15.38
CA LEU A 305 4.94 -17.35 -16.75
C LEU A 305 5.95 -18.48 -16.97
N GLU A 306 5.94 -19.04 -18.17
CA GLU A 306 6.91 -20.01 -18.64
C GLU A 306 8.17 -19.31 -19.17
N SER A 307 9.30 -19.99 -19.11
CA SER A 307 10.53 -19.46 -19.73
C SER A 307 10.38 -19.37 -21.24
N GLY A 308 10.88 -18.28 -21.81
CA GLY A 308 10.83 -17.95 -23.22
C GLY A 308 9.80 -16.88 -23.53
N SER A 309 9.46 -16.76 -24.81
CA SER A 309 8.58 -15.71 -25.33
C SER A 309 7.27 -16.26 -25.88
N ALA A 310 6.81 -17.41 -25.40
CA ALA A 310 5.57 -18.03 -25.89
C ALA A 310 4.36 -17.70 -25.01
N ASN A 311 4.56 -16.94 -23.92
CA ASN A 311 3.47 -16.62 -23.02
C ASN A 311 2.45 -15.72 -23.71
N THR A 312 1.20 -15.88 -23.32
CA THR A 312 0.06 -15.12 -23.86
C THR A 312 -0.74 -14.52 -22.72
N ILE A 313 -1.27 -13.32 -22.94
CA ILE A 313 -2.17 -12.64 -22.01
C ILE A 313 -3.34 -12.11 -22.83
N GLU A 314 -4.54 -12.65 -22.62
CA GLU A 314 -5.77 -12.20 -23.27
C GLU A 314 -6.71 -11.54 -22.26
N PHE A 315 -7.26 -10.39 -22.63
CA PHE A 315 -8.33 -9.73 -21.90
C PHE A 315 -9.66 -10.01 -22.61
N GLU A 316 -10.63 -10.54 -21.88
CA GLU A 316 -11.97 -10.84 -22.38
C GLU A 316 -13.07 -10.55 -21.34
N ALA A 317 -14.34 -10.71 -21.74
CA ALA A 317 -15.48 -10.47 -20.87
C ALA A 317 -15.42 -11.32 -19.58
N TYR A 318 -15.76 -10.70 -18.45
CA TYR A 318 -16.20 -11.42 -17.25
C TYR A 318 -17.72 -11.37 -17.15
N ASN A 319 -18.39 -12.53 -17.12
CA ASN A 319 -19.85 -12.65 -17.06
C ASN A 319 -20.60 -11.82 -18.12
N GLY A 320 -20.03 -11.67 -19.33
CA GLY A 320 -20.61 -10.88 -20.43
C GLY A 320 -20.52 -9.35 -20.25
N GLY A 321 -19.89 -8.87 -19.17
CA GLY A 321 -19.68 -7.44 -18.91
C GLY A 321 -18.58 -6.82 -19.79
N TRP A 322 -18.53 -5.49 -19.78
CA TRP A 322 -17.43 -4.72 -20.38
C TRP A 322 -16.24 -4.66 -19.42
N ALA A 323 -15.04 -4.90 -19.95
CA ALA A 323 -13.77 -4.69 -19.28
C ALA A 323 -13.41 -3.17 -19.27
N PRO A 324 -12.39 -2.74 -18.51
CA PRO A 324 -11.82 -1.39 -18.68
C PRO A 324 -11.16 -1.23 -20.07
N ASN A 325 -10.76 0.00 -20.40
CA ASN A 325 -9.81 0.21 -21.49
C ASN A 325 -8.40 -0.16 -21.01
N ILE A 326 -7.63 -0.88 -21.82
CA ILE A 326 -6.26 -1.30 -21.47
C ILE A 326 -5.25 -0.41 -22.18
N ASP A 327 -4.34 0.21 -21.42
CA ASP A 327 -3.27 1.08 -21.91
C ASP A 327 -2.03 0.25 -22.27
N ARG A 328 -1.44 -0.41 -21.26
CA ARG A 328 -0.25 -1.23 -21.44
C ARG A 328 -0.05 -2.21 -20.29
N LEU A 329 0.86 -3.15 -20.48
CA LEU A 329 1.35 -4.02 -19.42
C LEU A 329 2.73 -3.54 -18.94
N MET A 330 3.08 -3.85 -17.70
CA MET A 330 4.48 -3.93 -17.25
C MET A 330 4.73 -5.36 -16.78
N VAL A 331 5.63 -6.05 -17.49
CA VAL A 331 5.89 -7.48 -17.28
C VAL A 331 7.35 -7.68 -16.88
N PRO A 332 7.62 -8.18 -15.67
CA PRO A 332 8.96 -8.60 -15.25
C PRO A 332 9.60 -9.60 -16.22
N VAL A 333 10.86 -9.37 -16.60
CA VAL A 333 11.59 -10.21 -17.57
C VAL A 333 12.33 -11.36 -16.89
N SER A 334 12.51 -11.34 -15.57
CA SER A 334 13.20 -12.41 -14.83
C SER A 334 12.47 -13.73 -14.94
#